data_AF-A0AAN6NG12-F1
#
_entry.id   AF-A0AAN6NG12-F1
#
_cell.length_a   1.000
_cell.length_b   1.000
_cell.length_c   1.000
_cell.angle_alpha   90.00
_cell.angle_beta   90.00
_cell.angle_gamma   90.00
#
_symmetry.space_group_name_H-M   'P 1'
#
loop_
_entity.id
_entity.type
_entity.pdbx_description
1 polymer ?
#
loop_
_entity_poly.entity_id
_entity_poly.type
_entity_poly.pdbx_seq_one_letter_code
_entity_poly.pdbx_strand_id
1 'polypeptide(L)'
;MAYLSLTTRDIHVLEKIKDPESDPSSAVQIDAAQPKDPHVLDDDVYRRVSQQEREIVQSMQDLELQLAGLRPRTTTDVTGAYRKCVSRLGSLIQEHPEYASARNNRAQALRRLCGDSMLVTGAQQNATAQVSILHDLNDAERLDMAKTALCDLDRTISLLTPTGPRPRLSPQAARTLSNAHTQRAAIYHMTSKLISSSPSPLSVDPGRREAGWTKLEFEENASRDFALGGRYGNEIAKGLAVSTNPTAKLCGQMVREAMKKEYGPDFGV
;
A
#
# COMPACT_ATOMS: atom_id res chain seq x y z
N MET A 1 9.37 -17.56 -36.56
CA MET A 1 8.90 -16.68 -35.46
C MET A 1 9.73 -15.41 -35.51
N ALA A 2 9.14 -14.30 -35.95
CA ALA A 2 9.81 -13.00 -35.94
C ALA A 2 9.79 -12.46 -34.50
N TYR A 3 10.94 -12.42 -33.84
CA TYR A 3 11.08 -11.71 -32.57
C TYR A 3 11.23 -10.22 -32.88
N LEU A 4 10.15 -9.46 -32.71
CA LEU A 4 10.19 -8.01 -32.70
C LEU A 4 10.84 -7.56 -31.38
N SER A 5 12.08 -7.07 -31.45
CA SER A 5 12.73 -6.42 -30.33
C SER A 5 12.23 -4.98 -30.25
N LEU A 6 11.45 -4.66 -29.22
CA LEU A 6 10.98 -3.30 -28.96
C LEU A 6 12.18 -2.41 -28.66
N THR A 7 12.28 -1.27 -29.33
CA THR A 7 13.31 -0.29 -29.01
C THR A 7 13.05 0.37 -27.66
N THR A 8 14.06 0.99 -27.04
CA THR A 8 13.86 1.78 -25.80
C THR A 8 12.79 2.86 -25.97
N ARG A 9 12.68 3.44 -27.17
CA ARG A 9 11.65 4.43 -27.50
C ARG A 9 10.26 3.79 -27.52
N ASP A 10 10.12 2.58 -28.06
CA ASP A 10 8.84 1.85 -28.07
C ASP A 10 8.42 1.45 -26.65
N ILE A 11 9.37 1.01 -25.82
CA ILE A 11 9.13 0.72 -24.40
C ILE A 11 8.63 1.99 -23.69
N HIS A 12 9.28 3.13 -23.91
CA HIS A 12 8.86 4.41 -23.33
C HIS A 12 7.47 4.85 -23.82
N VAL A 13 7.13 4.63 -25.10
CA VAL A 13 5.80 4.94 -25.64
C VAL A 13 4.74 4.02 -25.02
N LEU A 14 5.02 2.71 -24.90
CA LEU A 14 4.12 1.76 -24.26
C LEU A 14 3.95 2.04 -22.76
N GLU A 15 5.01 2.47 -22.07
CA GLU A 15 4.92 2.94 -20.69
C GLU A 15 4.07 4.20 -20.58
N LYS A 16 4.20 5.16 -21.51
CA LYS A 16 3.32 6.35 -21.56
C LYS A 16 1.87 6.03 -21.94
N ILE A 17 1.61 5.00 -22.72
CA ILE A 17 0.24 4.54 -22.99
C ILE A 17 -0.37 3.93 -21.72
N LYS A 18 0.44 3.26 -20.90
CA LYS A 18 0.03 2.68 -19.62
C LYS A 18 -0.14 3.72 -18.52
N ASP A 19 0.68 4.76 -18.55
CA ASP A 19 0.67 5.88 -17.62
C ASP A 19 1.01 7.20 -18.36
N PRO A 20 0.00 7.89 -18.91
CA PRO A 20 0.21 9.11 -19.69
C PRO A 20 0.76 10.28 -18.87
N GLU A 21 0.69 10.21 -17.53
CA GLU A 21 1.22 11.22 -16.61
C GLU A 21 2.65 10.91 -16.13
N SER A 22 3.21 9.74 -16.47
CA SER A 22 4.59 9.39 -16.14
C SER A 22 5.60 10.24 -16.92
N ASP A 23 6.21 11.19 -16.22
CA ASP A 23 7.36 11.95 -16.69
C ASP A 23 8.67 11.35 -16.15
N PRO A 24 9.49 10.69 -17.01
CA PRO A 24 10.77 10.11 -16.58
C PRO A 24 11.77 11.18 -16.11
N SER A 25 11.61 12.45 -16.49
CA SER A 25 12.48 13.55 -16.02
C SER A 25 12.20 13.95 -14.57
N SER A 26 11.04 13.57 -14.03
CA SER A 26 10.64 13.78 -12.64
C SER A 26 11.00 12.59 -11.74
N ALA A 27 11.65 11.54 -12.28
CA ALA A 27 12.00 10.35 -11.52
C ALA A 27 12.89 10.68 -10.31
N VAL A 28 12.50 10.18 -9.13
CA VAL A 28 13.30 10.36 -7.91
C VAL A 28 14.61 9.60 -8.06
N GLN A 29 15.72 10.27 -7.75
CA GLN A 29 17.04 9.65 -7.79
C GLN A 29 17.28 8.88 -6.50
N ILE A 30 17.50 7.56 -6.63
CA ILE A 30 17.90 6.72 -5.51
C ILE A 30 19.41 6.86 -5.31
N ASP A 31 19.80 7.38 -4.15
CA ASP A 31 21.18 7.71 -3.83
C ASP A 31 21.54 7.10 -2.47
N ALA A 32 22.44 6.10 -2.48
CA ALA A 32 22.85 5.39 -1.27
C ALA A 32 23.71 6.25 -0.33
N ALA A 33 24.23 7.39 -0.79
CA ALA A 33 24.94 8.35 0.06
C ALA A 33 23.98 9.20 0.91
N GLN A 34 22.67 9.15 0.65
CA GLN A 34 21.67 9.84 1.45
C GLN A 34 21.47 9.16 2.82
N PRO A 35 21.10 9.91 3.86
CA PRO A 35 20.70 9.34 5.14
C PRO A 35 19.60 8.28 4.98
N LYS A 36 19.68 7.22 5.78
CA LYS A 36 18.69 6.12 5.74
C LYS A 36 17.28 6.58 6.09
N ASP A 37 17.18 7.60 6.95
CA ASP A 37 15.96 8.32 7.25
C ASP A 37 16.27 9.84 7.18
N PRO A 38 15.44 10.65 6.50
CA PRO A 38 15.69 12.08 6.34
C PRO A 38 15.46 12.91 7.62
N HIS A 39 14.78 12.37 8.62
CA HIS A 39 14.44 13.07 9.87
C HIS A 39 15.19 12.54 11.09
N VAL A 40 15.74 11.32 11.02
CA VAL A 40 16.62 10.75 12.07
C VAL A 40 18.06 10.72 11.57
N LEU A 41 18.73 11.88 11.67
CA LEU A 41 20.07 12.10 11.12
C LEU A 41 21.22 11.66 12.04
N ASP A 42 20.97 11.56 13.34
CA ASP A 42 21.96 11.06 14.30
C ASP A 42 22.10 9.54 14.13
N ASP A 43 23.31 9.10 13.75
CA ASP A 43 23.61 7.69 13.44
C ASP A 43 23.39 6.75 14.63
N ASP A 44 23.67 7.20 15.86
CA ASP A 44 23.54 6.38 17.05
C ASP A 44 22.06 6.25 17.46
N VAL A 45 21.31 7.35 17.38
CA VAL A 45 19.85 7.34 17.54
C VAL A 45 19.22 6.43 16.49
N TYR A 46 19.57 6.64 15.21
CA TYR A 46 19.05 5.83 14.11
C TYR A 46 19.33 4.34 14.33
N ARG A 47 20.55 3.98 14.74
CA ARG A 47 20.93 2.58 15.00
C ARG A 47 20.10 1.96 16.11
N ARG A 48 19.84 2.69 17.20
CA ARG A 48 18.98 2.21 18.30
C ARG A 48 17.53 2.03 17.86
N VAL A 49 16.95 3.06 17.23
CA VAL A 49 15.54 3.06 16.79
C VAL A 49 15.30 1.97 15.75
N SER A 50 16.17 1.86 14.75
CA SER A 50 16.07 0.81 13.73
C SER A 50 16.31 -0.60 14.28
N GLN A 51 17.12 -0.75 15.34
CA GLN A 51 17.27 -2.03 16.03
C GLN A 51 15.97 -2.43 16.75
N GLN A 52 15.37 -1.52 17.53
CA GLN A 52 14.09 -1.77 18.20
C GLN A 52 12.98 -2.10 17.21
N GLU A 53 12.90 -1.36 16.10
CA GLU A 53 11.96 -1.66 15.02
C GLU A 53 12.17 -3.06 14.46
N ARG A 54 13.42 -3.43 14.12
CA ARG A 54 13.75 -4.74 13.55
C ARG A 54 13.33 -5.89 14.46
N GLU A 55 13.51 -5.76 15.77
CA GLU A 55 13.07 -6.77 16.74
C GLU A 55 11.55 -6.95 16.74
N ILE A 56 10.79 -5.85 16.60
CA ILE A 56 9.33 -5.93 16.52
C ILE A 56 8.91 -6.58 15.19
N VAL A 57 9.53 -6.20 14.07
CA VAL A 57 9.24 -6.78 12.75
C VAL A 57 9.58 -8.27 12.70
N GLN A 58 10.71 -8.68 13.27
CA GLN A 58 11.08 -10.09 13.39
C GLN A 58 10.05 -10.87 14.22
N SER A 59 9.56 -10.28 15.32
CA SER A 59 8.49 -10.90 16.12
C SER A 59 7.22 -11.13 15.30
N MET A 60 6.82 -10.16 14.45
CA MET A 60 5.68 -10.33 13.55
C MET A 60 5.93 -11.39 12.47
N GLN A 61 7.12 -11.41 11.87
CA GLN A 61 7.50 -12.42 10.88
C GLN A 61 7.47 -13.84 11.47
N ASP A 62 7.94 -14.02 12.70
CA ASP A 62 7.90 -15.29 13.40
C ASP A 62 6.46 -15.75 13.67
N LEU A 63 5.55 -14.82 14.00
CA LEU A 63 4.13 -15.11 14.14
C LEU A 63 3.50 -15.54 12.80
N GLU A 64 3.86 -14.89 11.69
CA GLU A 64 3.40 -15.28 10.35
C GLU A 64 3.86 -16.69 9.96
N LEU A 65 5.13 -17.02 10.21
CA LEU A 65 5.65 -18.36 9.94
C LEU A 65 4.94 -19.42 10.78
N GLN A 66 4.56 -19.10 12.02
CA GLN A 66 3.78 -20.00 12.87
C GLN A 66 2.34 -20.17 12.35
N LEU A 67 1.70 -19.08 11.91
CA LEU A 67 0.35 -19.14 11.30
C LEU A 67 0.34 -19.95 9.99
N ALA A 68 1.42 -19.87 9.21
CA ALA A 68 1.60 -20.64 7.99
C ALA A 68 2.00 -22.12 8.22
N GLY A 69 2.18 -22.54 9.48
CA GLY A 69 2.62 -23.90 9.81
C GLY A 69 4.09 -24.20 9.46
N LEU A 70 4.88 -23.17 9.14
CA LEU A 70 6.29 -23.29 8.78
C LEU A 70 7.23 -23.29 10.00
N ARG A 71 6.71 -22.94 11.19
CA ARG A 71 7.43 -23.00 12.47
C ARG A 71 6.55 -23.55 13.59
N PRO A 72 7.14 -24.15 14.65
CA PRO A 72 6.41 -24.59 15.83
C PRO A 72 5.65 -23.44 16.48
N ARG A 73 4.39 -23.67 16.83
CA ARG A 73 3.54 -22.67 17.48
C ARG A 73 4.04 -22.43 18.91
N THR A 74 4.47 -21.21 19.18
CA THR A 74 5.01 -20.77 20.48
C THR A 74 3.95 -20.06 21.35
N THR A 75 2.86 -19.58 20.74
CA THR A 75 1.75 -18.93 21.42
C THR A 75 0.41 -19.43 20.89
N THR A 76 -0.56 -19.60 21.78
CA THR A 76 -1.96 -19.88 21.44
C THR A 76 -2.71 -18.58 21.11
N ASP A 77 -2.32 -17.47 21.72
CA ASP A 77 -2.88 -16.14 21.49
C ASP A 77 -2.04 -15.33 20.48
N VAL A 78 -2.24 -15.62 19.20
CA VAL A 78 -1.55 -14.92 18.11
C VAL A 78 -2.05 -13.47 17.99
N THR A 79 -3.33 -13.25 18.25
CA THR A 79 -3.96 -11.93 18.22
C THR A 79 -3.33 -10.99 19.26
N GLY A 80 -3.24 -11.41 20.52
CA GLY A 80 -2.61 -10.63 21.58
C GLY A 80 -1.12 -10.37 21.31
N ALA A 81 -0.42 -11.36 20.74
CA ALA A 81 0.98 -11.17 20.32
C ALA A 81 1.11 -10.10 19.22
N TYR A 82 0.20 -10.06 18.25
CA TYR A 82 0.15 -9.02 17.23
C TYR A 82 -0.21 -7.64 17.81
N ARG A 83 -1.22 -7.56 18.70
CA ARG A 83 -1.59 -6.30 19.38
C ARG A 83 -0.42 -5.76 20.21
N LYS A 84 0.38 -6.64 20.83
CA LYS A 84 1.62 -6.26 21.53
C LYS A 84 2.65 -5.65 20.57
N CYS A 85 2.81 -6.20 19.36
CA CYS A 85 3.69 -5.63 18.34
C CYS A 85 3.21 -4.24 17.90
N VAL A 86 1.91 -4.07 17.66
CA VAL A 86 1.29 -2.76 17.35
C VAL A 86 1.54 -1.74 18.46
N SER A 87 1.37 -2.15 19.72
CA SER A 87 1.62 -1.29 20.88
C SER A 87 3.10 -0.88 20.97
N ARG A 88 4.04 -1.81 20.78
CA ARG A 88 5.49 -1.53 20.77
C ARG A 88 5.87 -0.55 19.64
N LEU A 89 5.30 -0.72 18.45
CA LEU A 89 5.47 0.26 17.35
C LEU A 89 4.89 1.62 17.73
N GLY A 90 3.75 1.64 18.43
CA GLY A 90 3.15 2.87 18.94
C GLY A 90 4.04 3.61 19.93
N SER A 91 4.66 2.91 20.88
CA SER A 91 5.65 3.50 21.79
C SER A 91 6.86 4.06 21.02
N LEU A 92 7.39 3.30 20.06
CA LEU A 92 8.51 3.76 19.22
C LEU A 92 8.16 5.03 18.43
N ILE A 93 6.93 5.14 17.93
CA ILE A 93 6.41 6.32 17.22
C ILE A 93 6.22 7.51 18.17
N GLN A 94 5.81 7.27 19.43
CA GLN A 94 5.67 8.32 20.43
C GLN A 94 7.03 8.90 20.82
N GLU A 95 8.04 8.05 20.98
CA GLU A 95 9.42 8.45 21.28
C GLU A 95 10.10 9.13 20.08
N HIS A 96 9.80 8.68 18.85
CA HIS A 96 10.36 9.21 17.62
C HIS A 96 9.28 9.60 16.59
N PRO A 97 8.61 10.77 16.79
CA PRO A 97 7.48 11.19 15.97
C PRO A 97 7.79 11.52 14.51
N GLU A 98 9.04 11.48 14.07
CA GLU A 98 9.40 11.69 12.66
C GLU A 98 10.00 10.45 12.00
N TYR A 99 10.11 9.34 12.76
CA TYR A 99 10.56 8.08 12.20
C TYR A 99 9.45 7.43 11.37
N ALA A 100 9.61 7.46 10.05
CA ALA A 100 8.57 7.08 9.09
C ALA A 100 8.39 5.56 8.99
N SER A 101 9.48 4.80 9.13
CA SER A 101 9.47 3.34 8.99
C SER A 101 8.56 2.66 10.03
N ALA A 102 8.60 3.10 11.29
CA ALA A 102 7.78 2.51 12.35
C ALA A 102 6.28 2.71 12.10
N ARG A 103 5.88 3.87 11.56
CA ARG A 103 4.49 4.14 11.15
C ARG A 103 4.03 3.24 10.03
N ASN A 104 4.84 3.12 8.98
CA ASN A 104 4.56 2.22 7.86
C ASN A 104 4.36 0.77 8.35
N ASN A 105 5.20 0.32 9.29
CA ASN A 105 5.12 -1.00 9.87
C ASN A 105 3.90 -1.17 10.79
N ARG A 106 3.52 -0.13 11.55
CA ARG A 106 2.31 -0.16 12.38
C ARG A 106 1.05 -0.25 11.52
N ALA A 107 0.99 0.52 10.43
CA ALA A 107 -0.09 0.41 9.45
C ALA A 107 -0.18 -1.00 8.83
N GLN A 108 0.97 -1.61 8.49
CA GLN A 108 1.00 -2.99 7.98
C GLN A 108 0.46 -4.00 9.01
N ALA A 109 0.88 -3.87 10.26
CA ALA A 109 0.42 -4.74 11.35
C ALA A 109 -1.10 -4.60 11.59
N LEU A 110 -1.61 -3.37 11.54
CA LEU A 110 -3.05 -3.09 11.65
C LEU A 110 -3.82 -3.71 10.48
N ARG A 111 -3.35 -3.54 9.24
CA ARG A 111 -3.94 -4.19 8.05
C ARG A 111 -3.93 -5.71 8.16
N ARG A 112 -2.88 -6.32 8.74
CA ARG A 112 -2.86 -7.76 8.99
C ARG A 112 -3.89 -8.19 10.04
N LEU A 113 -4.11 -7.36 11.05
CA LEU A 113 -5.07 -7.64 12.13
C LEU A 113 -6.52 -7.53 11.68
N CYS A 114 -6.90 -6.52 10.89
CA CYS A 114 -8.31 -6.26 10.53
C CYS A 114 -8.64 -6.44 9.04
N GLY A 115 -7.64 -6.65 8.19
CA GLY A 115 -7.78 -6.71 6.74
C GLY A 115 -7.87 -5.34 6.06
N ASP A 116 -7.85 -5.36 4.72
CA ASP A 116 -7.95 -4.17 3.88
C ASP A 116 -9.39 -3.65 3.73
N SER A 117 -10.39 -4.41 4.15
CA SER A 117 -11.80 -4.00 4.21
C SER A 117 -12.13 -3.12 5.43
N MET A 118 -11.11 -2.61 6.12
CA MET A 118 -11.22 -1.85 7.38
C MET A 118 -12.12 -0.61 7.33
N LEU A 119 -12.43 -0.07 6.14
CA LEU A 119 -13.29 1.13 5.98
C LEU A 119 -14.76 0.81 5.70
N VAL A 120 -15.18 -0.45 5.72
CA VAL A 120 -16.55 -0.86 5.42
C VAL A 120 -17.12 -1.66 6.60
N THR A 121 -18.27 -1.24 7.13
CA THR A 121 -18.97 -2.01 8.17
C THR A 121 -19.58 -3.28 7.58
N GLY A 122 -19.64 -4.37 8.36
CA GLY A 122 -20.37 -5.57 7.97
C GLY A 122 -19.88 -6.23 6.67
N ALA A 123 -18.71 -5.83 6.14
CA ALA A 123 -18.05 -6.55 5.07
C ALA A 123 -17.71 -7.94 5.60
N GLN A 124 -18.60 -8.90 5.36
CA GLN A 124 -18.30 -10.31 5.56
C GLN A 124 -16.98 -10.58 4.85
N GLN A 125 -16.10 -11.30 5.55
CA GLN A 125 -14.77 -11.69 5.08
C GLN A 125 -14.92 -12.64 3.88
N ASN A 126 -15.37 -12.11 2.75
CA ASN A 126 -15.48 -12.86 1.51
C ASN A 126 -14.06 -13.26 1.12
N ALA A 127 -13.92 -14.56 0.88
CA ALA A 127 -12.72 -15.39 0.96
C ALA A 127 -11.57 -15.08 -0.02
N THR A 128 -11.48 -13.86 -0.54
CA THR A 128 -10.51 -13.45 -1.57
C THR A 128 -9.55 -12.33 -1.15
N ALA A 129 -9.72 -11.73 0.03
CA ALA A 129 -8.73 -10.80 0.60
C ALA A 129 -7.91 -11.52 1.68
N GLN A 130 -6.58 -11.42 1.59
CA GLN A 130 -5.64 -12.03 2.53
C GLN A 130 -6.07 -11.84 4.00
N VAL A 131 -6.43 -12.98 4.60
CA VAL A 131 -6.62 -13.33 6.02
C VAL A 131 -6.44 -12.14 6.98
N SER A 132 -7.53 -11.54 7.44
CA SER A 132 -7.52 -10.81 8.71
C SER A 132 -7.22 -11.81 9.83
N ILE A 133 -6.34 -11.47 10.79
CA ILE A 133 -6.15 -12.34 11.98
C ILE A 133 -7.39 -12.29 12.89
N LEU A 134 -8.09 -11.16 12.92
CA LEU A 134 -9.31 -11.01 13.71
C LEU A 134 -10.53 -11.34 12.87
N HIS A 135 -11.33 -12.28 13.38
CA HIS A 135 -12.60 -12.66 12.76
C HIS A 135 -13.80 -11.87 13.34
N ASP A 136 -13.77 -11.52 14.63
CA ASP A 136 -14.86 -10.83 15.35
C ASP A 136 -14.44 -9.45 15.89
N LEU A 137 -14.05 -8.55 14.99
CA LEU A 137 -13.77 -7.15 15.35
C LEU A 137 -15.06 -6.37 15.55
N ASN A 138 -15.21 -5.74 16.71
CA ASN A 138 -16.26 -4.74 16.90
C ASN A 138 -15.99 -3.50 16.02
N ASP A 139 -17.05 -2.77 15.66
CA ASP A 139 -16.95 -1.65 14.71
C ASP A 139 -16.13 -0.47 15.27
N ALA A 140 -16.14 -0.26 16.59
CA ALA A 140 -15.37 0.81 17.23
C ALA A 140 -13.86 0.55 17.17
N GLU A 141 -13.41 -0.67 17.44
CA GLU A 141 -12.02 -1.10 17.28
C GLU A 141 -11.58 -1.03 15.83
N ARG A 142 -12.43 -1.48 14.90
CA ARG A 142 -12.14 -1.37 13.46
C ARG A 142 -11.95 0.09 13.04
N LEU A 143 -12.83 0.98 13.50
CA LEU A 143 -12.76 2.41 13.23
C LEU A 143 -11.46 3.04 13.76
N ASP A 144 -11.07 2.73 15.00
CA ASP A 144 -9.84 3.23 15.61
C ASP A 144 -8.57 2.72 14.90
N MET A 145 -8.54 1.42 14.57
CA MET A 145 -7.45 0.81 13.82
C MET A 145 -7.33 1.39 12.41
N ALA A 146 -8.44 1.58 11.71
CA ALA A 146 -8.48 2.19 10.39
C ALA A 146 -7.99 3.63 10.41
N LYS A 147 -8.47 4.42 11.38
CA LYS A 147 -8.02 5.80 11.60
C LYS A 147 -6.52 5.85 11.84
N THR A 148 -6.01 5.01 12.73
CA THR A 148 -4.58 4.95 13.07
C THR A 148 -3.74 4.55 11.85
N ALA A 149 -4.14 3.51 11.12
CA ALA A 149 -3.43 3.05 9.93
C ALA A 149 -3.35 4.14 8.86
N LEU A 150 -4.47 4.80 8.54
CA LEU A 150 -4.47 5.87 7.54
C LEU A 150 -3.68 7.11 8.01
N CYS A 151 -3.78 7.50 9.28
CA CYS A 151 -2.96 8.59 9.84
C CYS A 151 -1.45 8.29 9.74
N ASP A 152 -1.05 7.05 10.03
CA ASP A 152 0.34 6.63 9.94
C ASP A 152 0.85 6.64 8.51
N LEU A 153 0.06 6.14 7.56
CA LEU A 153 0.39 6.17 6.13
C LEU A 153 0.48 7.61 5.61
N ASP A 154 -0.48 8.47 5.95
CA ASP A 154 -0.45 9.89 5.59
C ASP A 154 0.79 10.60 6.12
N ARG A 155 1.14 10.36 7.39
CA ARG A 155 2.32 10.97 8.00
C ARG A 155 3.61 10.42 7.40
N THR A 156 3.69 9.10 7.14
CA THR A 156 4.84 8.48 6.46
C THR A 156 5.07 9.09 5.09
N ILE A 157 4.00 9.22 4.29
CA ILE A 157 4.06 9.82 2.96
C ILE A 157 4.48 11.28 3.06
N SER A 158 3.88 12.05 3.96
CA SER A 158 4.27 13.46 4.19
C SER A 158 5.74 13.62 4.61
N LEU A 159 6.29 12.72 5.42
CA LEU A 159 7.68 12.78 5.88
C LEU A 159 8.67 12.42 4.78
N LEU A 160 8.34 11.46 3.91
CA LEU A 160 9.27 10.91 2.94
C LEU A 160 9.08 11.44 1.52
N THR A 161 7.97 12.12 1.23
CA THR A 161 7.75 12.74 -0.08
C THR A 161 8.81 13.81 -0.31
N PRO A 162 9.69 13.62 -1.31
CA PRO A 162 10.82 14.50 -1.48
C PRO A 162 10.38 15.81 -2.14
N THR A 163 10.92 16.93 -1.64
CA THR A 163 10.60 18.28 -2.12
C THR A 163 11.73 18.82 -2.99
N GLY A 164 11.38 19.51 -4.08
CA GLY A 164 12.34 20.21 -4.94
C GLY A 164 12.51 19.60 -6.34
N PRO A 165 13.33 20.23 -7.21
CA PRO A 165 13.40 19.92 -8.64
C PRO A 165 14.16 18.63 -8.98
N ARG A 166 15.08 18.17 -8.11
CA ARG A 166 15.83 16.91 -8.27
C ARG A 166 15.81 16.13 -6.96
N PRO A 167 14.65 15.57 -6.60
CA PRO A 167 14.49 14.86 -5.35
C PRO A 167 15.42 13.64 -5.29
N ARG A 168 16.13 13.48 -4.17
CA ARG A 168 16.97 12.32 -3.86
C ARG A 168 16.45 11.63 -2.61
N LEU A 169 16.40 10.31 -2.64
CA LEU A 169 16.04 9.49 -1.48
C LEU A 169 17.06 8.37 -1.31
N SER A 170 17.31 7.97 -0.07
CA SER A 170 18.01 6.72 0.19
C SER A 170 17.15 5.53 -0.27
N PRO A 171 17.77 4.37 -0.59
CA PRO A 171 17.02 3.17 -0.96
C PRO A 171 16.00 2.76 0.11
N GLN A 172 16.31 2.98 1.39
CA GLN A 172 15.42 2.66 2.49
C GLN A 172 14.22 3.62 2.55
N ALA A 173 14.45 4.93 2.49
CA ALA A 173 13.37 5.92 2.47
C ALA A 173 12.43 5.72 1.26
N ALA A 174 12.99 5.47 0.07
CA ALA A 174 12.20 5.21 -1.12
C ALA A 174 11.35 3.94 -0.99
N ARG A 175 11.90 2.85 -0.44
CA ARG A 175 11.13 1.62 -0.18
C ARG A 175 10.00 1.85 0.81
N THR A 176 10.26 2.57 1.91
CA THR A 176 9.22 2.90 2.90
C THR A 176 8.12 3.76 2.31
N LEU A 177 8.47 4.79 1.53
CA LEU A 177 7.50 5.65 0.84
C LEU A 177 6.67 4.87 -0.18
N SER A 178 7.34 4.05 -0.99
CA SER A 178 6.70 3.17 -1.96
C SER A 178 5.70 2.20 -1.31
N ASN A 179 6.11 1.59 -0.19
CA ASN A 179 5.23 0.74 0.61
C ASN A 179 4.04 1.53 1.14
N ALA A 180 4.25 2.70 1.75
CA ALA A 180 3.16 3.49 2.33
C ALA A 180 2.07 3.82 1.31
N HIS A 181 2.45 4.26 0.10
CA HIS A 181 1.51 4.45 -1.00
C HIS A 181 0.78 3.15 -1.37
N THR A 182 1.51 2.05 -1.53
CA THR A 182 0.93 0.75 -1.90
C THR A 182 -0.06 0.24 -0.85
N GLN A 183 0.25 0.41 0.43
CA GLN A 183 -0.64 0.01 1.53
C GLN A 183 -1.92 0.86 1.56
N ARG A 184 -1.80 2.17 1.37
CA ARG A 184 -2.95 3.09 1.32
C ARG A 184 -3.84 2.81 0.11
N ALA A 185 -3.21 2.56 -1.05
CA ALA A 185 -3.90 2.14 -2.27
C ALA A 185 -4.69 0.85 -2.08
N ALA A 186 -4.12 -0.15 -1.39
CA ALA A 186 -4.81 -1.41 -1.14
C ALA A 186 -6.08 -1.24 -0.31
N ILE A 187 -6.02 -0.42 0.76
CA ILE A 187 -7.19 -0.08 1.58
C ILE A 187 -8.26 0.61 0.72
N TYR A 188 -7.89 1.62 -0.07
CA TYR A 188 -8.84 2.34 -0.92
C TYR A 188 -9.42 1.45 -2.02
N HIS A 189 -8.60 0.61 -2.65
CA HIS A 189 -9.03 -0.31 -3.68
C HIS A 189 -10.02 -1.34 -3.14
N MET A 190 -9.72 -1.95 -1.99
CA MET A 190 -10.63 -2.90 -1.37
C MET A 190 -11.94 -2.22 -0.97
N THR A 191 -11.85 -1.01 -0.44
CA THR A 191 -13.01 -0.20 -0.06
C THR A 191 -13.90 0.07 -1.27
N SER A 192 -13.35 0.51 -2.42
CA SER A 192 -14.15 0.77 -3.63
C SER A 192 -14.80 -0.48 -4.22
N LYS A 193 -14.17 -1.65 -4.07
CA LYS A 193 -14.73 -2.95 -4.47
C LYS A 193 -15.93 -3.35 -3.63
N LEU A 194 -15.91 -3.02 -2.35
CA LEU A 194 -16.94 -3.41 -1.38
C LEU A 194 -18.10 -2.41 -1.32
N ILE A 195 -17.87 -1.14 -1.64
CA ILE A 195 -18.96 -0.15 -1.77
C ILE A 195 -19.78 -0.51 -3.00
N SER A 196 -20.99 -1.02 -2.76
CA SER A 196 -22.03 -1.11 -3.78
C SER A 196 -22.86 0.18 -3.76
N SER A 197 -23.46 0.52 -4.91
CA SER A 197 -24.33 1.70 -5.05
C SER A 197 -25.24 1.85 -3.83
N SER A 198 -25.16 3.03 -3.21
CA SER A 198 -25.63 3.43 -1.88
C SER A 198 -26.85 2.70 -1.27
N PRO A 199 -26.89 2.48 0.07
CA PRO A 199 -25.86 2.81 1.07
C PRO A 199 -25.18 1.53 1.61
N SER A 200 -23.92 1.31 1.24
CA SER A 200 -23.00 0.50 2.06
C SER A 200 -22.46 1.39 3.19
N PRO A 201 -22.51 0.98 4.48
CA PRO A 201 -22.10 1.88 5.55
C PRO A 201 -20.57 1.93 5.62
N LEU A 202 -20.02 3.09 5.25
CA LEU A 202 -18.63 3.43 5.44
C LEU A 202 -18.32 3.51 6.94
N SER A 203 -17.24 2.87 7.37
CA SER A 203 -16.71 2.92 8.73
C SER A 203 -15.47 3.80 8.75
N VAL A 204 -15.67 5.11 8.59
CA VAL A 204 -14.58 6.10 8.52
C VAL A 204 -14.81 7.18 9.57
N ASP A 205 -13.73 7.59 10.24
CA ASP A 205 -13.79 8.67 11.23
C ASP A 205 -14.25 9.98 10.54
N PRO A 206 -15.27 10.69 11.06
CA PRO A 206 -15.82 11.88 10.41
C PRO A 206 -14.83 13.03 10.19
N GLY A 207 -13.73 13.07 10.95
CA GLY A 207 -12.66 14.07 10.79
C GLY A 207 -11.70 13.76 9.63
N ARG A 208 -11.85 12.61 8.98
CA ARG A 208 -11.01 12.20 7.86
C ARG A 208 -11.63 12.56 6.52
N ARG A 209 -10.79 12.90 5.54
CA ARG A 209 -11.22 13.22 4.17
C ARG A 209 -11.96 12.06 3.50
N GLU A 210 -11.62 10.81 3.84
CA GLU A 210 -12.23 9.62 3.25
C GLU A 210 -13.69 9.41 3.66
N ALA A 211 -14.19 10.11 4.69
CA ALA A 211 -15.57 9.96 5.18
C ALA A 211 -16.61 10.45 4.16
N GLY A 212 -16.25 11.42 3.32
CA GLY A 212 -17.11 11.97 2.27
C GLY A 212 -16.90 11.34 0.89
N TRP A 213 -16.00 10.36 0.77
CA TRP A 213 -15.62 9.83 -0.54
C TRP A 213 -16.68 8.90 -1.12
N THR A 214 -16.96 9.12 -2.40
CA THR A 214 -17.69 8.23 -3.27
C THR A 214 -16.83 7.05 -3.68
N LYS A 215 -17.47 6.02 -4.25
CA LYS A 215 -16.75 4.89 -4.86
C LYS A 215 -15.70 5.35 -5.88
N LEU A 216 -16.04 6.34 -6.72
CA LEU A 216 -15.14 6.87 -7.73
C LEU A 216 -13.91 7.50 -7.09
N GLU A 217 -14.07 8.31 -6.05
CA GLU A 217 -12.95 8.93 -5.34
C GLU A 217 -12.02 7.89 -4.70
N PHE A 218 -12.56 6.80 -4.15
CA PHE A 218 -11.72 5.68 -3.69
C PHE A 218 -10.96 5.00 -4.84
N GLU A 219 -11.60 4.78 -6.00
CA GLU A 219 -10.92 4.20 -7.18
C GLU A 219 -9.80 5.09 -7.72
N GLU A 220 -10.06 6.39 -7.84
CA GLU A 220 -9.08 7.38 -8.33
C GLU A 220 -7.91 7.53 -7.35
N ASN A 221 -8.17 7.66 -6.06
CA ASN A 221 -7.12 7.76 -5.05
C ASN A 221 -6.31 6.45 -4.94
N ALA A 222 -6.96 5.28 -5.06
CA ALA A 222 -6.25 4.01 -5.11
C ALA A 222 -5.32 3.92 -6.34
N SER A 223 -5.82 4.30 -7.52
CA SER A 223 -5.03 4.28 -8.75
C SER A 223 -3.81 5.22 -8.65
N ARG A 224 -4.02 6.45 -8.15
CA ARG A 224 -2.96 7.42 -7.93
C ARG A 224 -1.89 6.91 -6.96
N ASP A 225 -2.29 6.30 -5.85
CA ASP A 225 -1.34 5.77 -4.88
C ASP A 225 -0.59 4.53 -5.43
N PHE A 226 -1.24 3.65 -6.18
CA PHE A 226 -0.51 2.56 -6.85
C PHE A 226 0.51 3.08 -7.86
N ALA A 227 0.18 4.13 -8.63
CA ALA A 227 1.12 4.76 -9.56
C ALA A 227 2.33 5.35 -8.82
N LEU A 228 2.11 6.07 -7.71
CA LEU A 228 3.19 6.59 -6.87
C LEU A 228 4.02 5.48 -6.23
N GLY A 229 3.37 4.42 -5.73
CA GLY A 229 4.04 3.22 -5.21
C GLY A 229 4.98 2.60 -6.26
N GLY A 230 4.48 2.43 -7.49
CA GLY A 230 5.26 1.93 -8.64
C GLY A 230 6.41 2.86 -9.01
N ARG A 231 6.18 4.18 -9.03
CA ARG A 231 7.20 5.19 -9.31
C ARG A 231 8.37 5.17 -8.33
N TYR A 232 8.11 4.80 -7.07
CA TYR A 232 9.15 4.65 -6.04
C TYR A 232 9.75 3.23 -5.97
N GLY A 233 9.37 2.31 -6.86
CA GLY A 233 10.04 1.02 -7.06
C GLY A 233 9.30 -0.22 -6.51
N ASN A 234 7.99 -0.14 -6.26
CA ASN A 234 7.20 -1.34 -5.92
C ASN A 234 6.55 -1.94 -7.18
N GLU A 235 7.04 -3.11 -7.60
CA GLU A 235 6.56 -3.79 -8.81
C GLU A 235 5.10 -4.25 -8.72
N ILE A 236 4.63 -4.64 -7.54
CA ILE A 236 3.23 -5.00 -7.32
C ILE A 236 2.34 -3.77 -7.55
N ALA A 237 2.75 -2.63 -6.99
CA ALA A 237 2.06 -1.36 -7.19
C ALA A 237 2.11 -0.92 -8.65
N LYS A 238 3.25 -1.07 -9.36
CA LYS A 238 3.36 -0.80 -10.80
C LYS A 238 2.36 -1.64 -11.61
N GLY A 239 2.24 -2.94 -11.30
CA GLY A 239 1.26 -3.82 -11.95
C GLY A 239 -0.20 -3.42 -11.64
N LEU A 240 -0.51 -3.10 -10.39
CA LEU A 240 -1.84 -2.70 -9.94
C LEU A 240 -2.23 -1.28 -10.43
N ALA A 241 -1.27 -0.39 -10.63
CA ALA A 241 -1.51 0.93 -11.22
C ALA A 241 -2.14 0.81 -12.60
N VAL A 242 -1.61 -0.09 -13.43
CA VAL A 242 -2.15 -0.35 -14.79
C VAL A 242 -3.55 -0.94 -14.73
N SER A 243 -3.82 -1.89 -13.83
CA SER A 243 -5.13 -2.55 -13.75
C SER A 243 -6.22 -1.66 -13.14
N THR A 244 -5.84 -0.66 -12.34
CA THR A 244 -6.76 0.28 -11.71
C THR A 244 -6.98 1.55 -12.52
N ASN A 245 -6.06 1.91 -13.42
CA ASN A 245 -6.14 3.09 -14.29
C ASN A 245 -7.39 3.07 -15.21
N PRO A 246 -8.32 4.04 -15.09
CA PRO A 246 -9.53 4.12 -15.91
C PRO A 246 -9.25 4.20 -17.43
N THR A 247 -8.23 4.96 -17.84
CA THR A 247 -7.83 5.10 -19.24
C THR A 247 -7.33 3.77 -19.79
N ALA A 248 -6.47 3.08 -19.04
CA ALA A 248 -5.97 1.76 -19.44
C ALA A 248 -7.11 0.74 -19.57
N LYS A 249 -8.12 0.79 -18.69
CA LYS A 249 -9.33 -0.06 -18.79
C LYS A 249 -10.12 0.24 -20.06
N LEU A 250 -10.37 1.51 -20.37
CA LEU A 250 -11.10 1.92 -21.58
C LEU A 250 -10.34 1.51 -22.85
N CYS A 251 -9.05 1.81 -22.94
CA CYS A 251 -8.22 1.38 -24.06
C CYS A 251 -8.21 -0.14 -24.21
N GLY A 252 -8.10 -0.88 -23.09
CA GLY A 252 -8.15 -2.34 -23.08
C GLY A 252 -9.50 -2.89 -23.54
N GLN A 253 -10.61 -2.25 -23.17
CA GLN A 253 -11.96 -2.61 -23.65
C GLN A 253 -12.10 -2.33 -25.15
N MET A 254 -11.67 -1.16 -25.63
CA MET A 254 -11.72 -0.80 -27.05
C MET A 254 -10.90 -1.77 -27.91
N VAL A 255 -9.68 -2.11 -27.48
CA VAL A 255 -8.83 -3.08 -28.17
C VAL A 255 -9.48 -4.47 -28.16
N ARG A 256 -10.05 -4.91 -27.03
CA ARG A 256 -10.72 -6.21 -26.94
C ARG A 256 -11.93 -6.28 -27.87
N GLU A 257 -12.75 -5.23 -27.94
CA GLU A 257 -13.88 -5.14 -28.86
C GLU A 257 -13.43 -5.10 -30.33
N ALA A 258 -12.35 -4.38 -30.65
CA ALA A 258 -11.76 -4.38 -31.98
C ALA A 258 -11.22 -5.78 -32.38
N MET A 259 -10.53 -6.47 -31.47
CA MET A 259 -10.03 -7.83 -31.70
C MET A 259 -11.16 -8.85 -31.90
N LYS A 260 -12.23 -8.77 -31.10
CA LYS A 260 -13.43 -9.61 -31.29
C LYS A 260 -14.08 -9.38 -32.66
N LYS A 261 -14.07 -8.13 -33.14
CA LYS A 261 -14.64 -7.77 -34.45
C LYS A 261 -13.81 -8.33 -35.61
N GLU A 262 -12.49 -8.31 -35.50
CA GLU A 262 -11.57 -8.77 -36.56
C GLU A 262 -11.38 -10.29 -36.57
N TYR A 263 -11.28 -10.93 -35.40
CA TYR A 263 -10.90 -12.35 -35.28
C TYR A 263 -12.03 -13.27 -34.79
N GLY A 264 -13.23 -12.72 -34.58
CA GLY A 264 -14.40 -13.47 -34.13
C GLY A 264 -14.53 -13.60 -32.60
N PRO A 265 -15.69 -14.07 -32.11
CA PRO A 265 -16.02 -14.11 -30.68
C PRO A 265 -15.18 -15.11 -29.86
N ASP A 266 -14.50 -16.06 -30.51
CA ASP A 266 -13.66 -17.08 -29.85
C ASP A 266 -12.27 -16.56 -29.42
N PHE A 267 -11.95 -15.29 -29.70
CA PHE A 267 -10.71 -14.68 -29.25
C PHE A 267 -10.80 -14.29 -27.76
N GLY A 268 -10.45 -15.24 -26.88
CA GLY A 268 -10.23 -14.99 -25.45
C GLY A 268 -11.06 -15.82 -24.46
N VAL A 269 -11.30 -17.11 -24.74
CA VAL A 269 -11.51 -18.09 -23.66
C VAL A 269 -10.19 -18.33 -22.92
#